data_AF-A0A0F8PDV1-F1
#
_entry.id   AF-A0A0F8PDV1-F1
#
_cell.length_a   1.000
_cell.length_b   1.000
_cell.length_c   1.000
_cell.angle_alpha   90.00
_cell.angle_beta   90.00
_cell.angle_gamma   90.00
#
_symmetry.space_group_name_H-M   'P 1'
#
loop_
_entity.id
_entity.type
_entity.pdbx_description
1 polymer ?
#
loop_
_entity_poly.entity_id
_entity_poly.type
_entity_poly.pdbx_seq_one_letter_code
_entity_poly.pdbx_strand_id
1 'polypeptide(L)' 'MPHTEGHTEQSIESNIAAAREKTEKLRQSILAKAFSGQLVETEAEIARREGRDYETAEILLERIKEERGKGGKKR' A
#
# COMPACT_ATOMS: atom_id res chain seq x y z
N MET A 1 46.93 -27.87 -4.35
CA MET A 1 46.84 -26.44 -3.97
C MET A 1 45.45 -26.19 -3.38
N PRO A 2 45.29 -26.07 -2.05
CA PRO A 2 43.99 -26.04 -1.37
C PRO A 2 43.42 -24.62 -1.16
N HIS A 3 43.72 -23.66 -2.04
CA HIS A 3 43.41 -22.24 -1.79
C HIS A 3 42.05 -21.75 -2.32
N THR A 4 41.28 -22.59 -3.03
CA THR A 4 40.03 -22.19 -3.69
C THR A 4 38.79 -22.33 -2.80
N GLU A 5 38.78 -23.26 -1.85
CA GLU A 5 37.60 -23.55 -1.02
C GLU A 5 37.27 -22.41 -0.04
N GLY A 6 38.29 -21.81 0.59
CA GLY A 6 38.10 -20.70 1.53
C GLY A 6 37.56 -19.41 0.87
N HIS A 7 37.82 -19.18 -0.41
CA HIS A 7 37.29 -18.02 -1.14
C HIS A 7 35.80 -18.20 -1.49
N THR A 8 35.39 -19.44 -1.80
CA THR A 8 33.98 -19.72 -2.10
C THR A 8 33.10 -19.63 -0.86
N GLU A 9 33.62 -20.05 0.31
CA GLU A 9 32.89 -19.96 1.57
C GLU A 9 32.65 -18.50 1.99
N GLN A 10 33.68 -17.65 1.94
CA GLN A 10 33.54 -16.21 2.20
C GLN A 10 32.57 -15.51 1.22
N SER A 11 32.58 -15.91 -0.05
CA SER A 11 31.63 -15.37 -1.03
C SER A 11 30.19 -15.79 -0.71
N ILE A 12 29.97 -17.01 -0.23
CA ILE A 12 28.64 -17.50 0.15
C ILE A 12 28.15 -16.76 1.41
N GLU A 13 29.01 -16.60 2.42
CA GLU A 13 28.68 -15.88 3.65
C GLU A 13 28.33 -14.41 3.40
N SER A 14 29.13 -13.72 2.57
CA SER A 14 28.87 -12.32 2.20
C SER A 14 27.55 -12.16 1.42
N ASN A 15 27.24 -13.09 0.52
CA ASN A 15 25.97 -13.11 -0.20
C ASN A 15 24.78 -13.33 0.75
N ILE A 16 24.90 -14.23 1.72
CA ILE A 16 23.86 -14.45 2.74
C ILE A 16 23.67 -13.20 3.60
N ALA A 17 24.76 -12.55 4.03
CA ALA A 17 24.70 -11.32 4.81
C ALA A 17 23.99 -10.20 4.02
N ALA A 18 24.34 -10.00 2.75
CA ALA A 18 23.70 -9.01 1.89
C ALA A 18 22.22 -9.32 1.63
N ALA A 19 21.85 -10.60 1.44
CA ALA A 19 20.46 -11.01 1.27
C ALA A 19 19.62 -10.73 2.54
N ARG A 20 20.18 -10.98 3.73
CA ARG A 20 19.52 -10.67 5.01
C ARG A 20 19.29 -9.18 5.17
N GLU A 21 20.29 -8.35 4.90
CA GLU A 21 20.17 -6.90 4.98
C GLU A 21 19.09 -6.35 4.03
N LYS A 22 19.07 -6.83 2.78
CA LYS A 22 18.04 -6.47 1.79
C LYS A 22 16.64 -6.88 2.26
N THR A 23 16.51 -8.06 2.84
CA THR A 23 15.22 -8.56 3.35
C THR A 23 14.70 -7.70 4.49
N GLU A 24 15.58 -7.28 5.41
CA GLU A 24 15.19 -6.39 6.51
C GLU A 24 14.76 -5.02 5.99
N LYS A 25 15.53 -4.42 5.08
CA LYS A 25 15.16 -3.15 4.43
C LYS A 25 13.82 -3.23 3.70
N LEU A 26 13.59 -4.35 2.99
CA LEU A 26 12.34 -4.58 2.28
C LEU A 26 11.16 -4.68 3.27
N ARG A 27 11.32 -5.42 4.37
CA ARG A 27 10.31 -5.53 5.42
C ARG A 27 9.93 -4.16 5.98
N GLN A 28 10.91 -3.33 6.31
CA GLN A 28 10.66 -1.97 6.82
C GLN A 28 9.96 -1.08 5.78
N SER A 29 10.38 -1.16 4.50
CA SER A 29 9.74 -0.40 3.42
C SER A 29 8.28 -0.82 3.19
N ILE A 30 7.99 -2.13 3.23
CA ILE A 30 6.62 -2.65 3.13
C ILE A 30 5.78 -2.16 4.30
N LEU A 31 6.29 -2.24 5.52
CA LEU A 31 5.56 -1.81 6.70
C LEU A 31 5.25 -0.32 6.66
N ALA A 32 6.22 0.50 6.24
CA ALA A 32 6.00 1.94 6.04
C ALA A 32 4.90 2.22 5.02
N LYS A 33 4.91 1.52 3.87
CA LYS A 33 3.85 1.65 2.84
C LYS A 33 2.49 1.13 3.30
N ALA A 34 2.47 0.09 4.12
CA ALA A 34 1.24 -0.46 4.68
C ALA A 34 0.58 0.55 5.61
N PHE A 35 1.36 1.15 6.53
CA PHE A 35 0.84 2.14 7.47
C PHE A 35 0.49 3.48 6.83
N SER A 36 1.13 3.88 5.72
CA SER A 36 0.74 5.05 4.95
C SER A 36 -0.50 4.82 4.06
N GLY A 37 -1.04 3.59 4.05
CA GLY A 37 -2.22 3.23 3.24
C GLY A 37 -1.92 3.11 1.74
N GLN A 38 -0.66 3.01 1.33
CA GLN A 38 -0.25 3.00 -0.09
C GLN A 38 -0.24 1.59 -0.72
N LEU A 39 -0.48 0.54 0.07
CA LEU A 39 -0.50 -0.85 -0.43
C LEU A 39 -1.88 -1.29 -0.92
N VAL A 40 -2.93 -0.51 -0.67
CA VAL A 40 -4.31 -0.83 -1.06
C VAL A 40 -4.77 0.26 -2.01
N GLU A 41 -5.37 -0.14 -3.13
CA GLU A 41 -5.96 0.78 -4.09
C GLU A 41 -7.15 1.53 -3.47
N THR A 42 -7.34 2.76 -3.90
CA THR A 42 -8.50 3.56 -3.52
C THR A 42 -9.77 3.00 -4.16
N GLU A 43 -10.93 3.17 -3.52
CA GLU A 43 -12.23 2.73 -4.09
C GLU A 43 -12.47 3.34 -5.48
N ALA A 44 -11.99 4.58 -5.71
CA ALA A 44 -12.07 5.22 -7.01
C ALA A 44 -11.28 4.47 -8.10
N GLU A 45 -10.12 3.90 -7.76
CA GLU A 45 -9.34 3.06 -8.67
C GLU A 45 -10.01 1.72 -8.93
N ILE A 46 -10.57 1.10 -7.89
CA ILE A 46 -11.33 -0.16 -7.99
C ILE A 46 -12.54 0.03 -8.91
N ALA A 47 -13.35 1.08 -8.68
CA ALA A 47 -14.52 1.37 -9.49
C ALA A 47 -14.15 1.62 -10.96
N ARG A 48 -13.06 2.36 -11.25
CA ARG A 48 -12.57 2.55 -12.62
C ARG A 48 -12.16 1.23 -13.29
N ARG A 49 -11.47 0.35 -12.57
CA ARG A 49 -11.08 -0.97 -13.09
C ARG A 49 -12.30 -1.84 -13.37
N GLU A 50 -13.31 -1.79 -12.50
CA GLU A 50 -14.53 -2.59 -12.61
C GLU A 50 -15.59 -1.98 -13.56
N GLY A 51 -15.34 -0.79 -14.09
CA GLY A 51 -16.29 -0.07 -14.94
C GLY A 51 -17.58 0.32 -14.20
N ARG A 52 -17.51 0.49 -12.88
CA ARG A 52 -18.63 0.93 -12.03
C ARG A 52 -18.53 2.42 -11.76
N ASP A 53 -19.69 3.03 -11.51
CA ASP A 53 -19.76 4.41 -11.05
C ASP A 53 -19.20 4.54 -9.63
N TYR A 54 -18.54 5.68 -9.37
CA TYR A 54 -17.98 6.04 -8.07
C TYR A 54 -18.54 7.40 -7.64
N GLU A 55 -19.27 7.42 -6.51
CA GLU A 55 -19.77 8.66 -5.89
C GLU A 55 -18.64 9.32 -5.09
N THR A 56 -18.36 10.59 -5.35
CA THR A 56 -17.36 11.35 -4.58
C THR A 56 -17.96 11.85 -3.26
N ALA A 57 -17.08 12.17 -2.30
CA ALA A 57 -17.51 12.74 -1.02
C ALA A 57 -18.29 14.05 -1.19
N GLU A 58 -17.98 14.85 -2.20
CA GLU A 58 -18.68 16.10 -2.51
C GLU A 58 -20.15 15.84 -2.89
N ILE A 59 -20.39 14.89 -3.79
CA ILE A 59 -21.74 14.49 -4.22
C ILE A 59 -22.54 13.98 -3.01
N LEU A 60 -21.93 13.14 -2.17
CA LEU A 60 -22.56 12.64 -0.95
C LEU A 60 -22.93 13.78 0.02
N LEU A 61 -22.02 14.74 0.22
CA LEU A 61 -22.25 15.89 1.11
C LEU A 61 -23.36 16.80 0.59
N GLU A 62 -23.45 17.01 -0.72
CA GLU A 62 -24.55 17.74 -1.35
C GLU A 62 -25.89 17.06 -1.07
N ARG A 63 -25.99 15.74 -1.30
CA ARG A 63 -27.21 14.96 -1.01
C ARG A 63 -27.63 15.08 0.46
N ILE A 64 -26.68 14.93 1.39
CA ILE A 64 -26.96 15.06 2.83
C ILE A 64 -27.47 16.47 3.18
N LYS A 65 -26.89 17.53 2.61
CA LYS A 65 -27.34 18.91 2.83
C LYS A 65 -28.76 19.11 2.32
N GLU A 66 -29.07 18.61 1.13
CA GLU A 66 -30.42 18.68 0.58
C GLU A 66 -31.46 17.94 1.42
N GLU A 67 -31.16 16.71 1.84
CA GLU A 67 -32.04 15.89 2.68
C GLU A 67 -32.32 16.58 4.02
N ARG A 68 -31.30 17.15 4.66
CA ARG A 68 -31.45 17.92 5.90
C ARG A 68 -32.28 19.19 5.70
N GLY A 69 -32.10 19.91 4.59
CA GLY A 69 -32.91 21.07 4.25
C GLY A 69 -34.39 20.74 4.00
N LYS A 70 -34.67 19.57 3.39
CA LYS A 70 -36.02 19.06 3.16
C LYS A 70 -36.68 18.55 4.46
N GLY A 71 -35.90 17.91 5.35
CA GLY A 71 -36.36 17.42 6.65
C GLY A 71 -36.60 18.51 7.69
N GLY A 72 -35.85 19.61 7.63
CA GLY A 72 -36.06 20.79 8.48
C GLY A 72 -37.28 21.64 8.09
N LYS A 73 -37.79 21.49 6.87
CA LYS A 73 -38.94 22.26 6.34
C LYS A 73 -40.30 21.57 6.59
N LYS A 74 -40.30 20.39 7.21
CA LYS A 74 -41.50 19.62 7.62
C LYS A 74 -41.85 19.78 9.12
N ARG A 75 -41.36 20.83 9.79
CA ARG A 75 -41.71 21.12 11.19
C ARG A 75 -42.21 22.54 11.33
#